data_AF-D1BWN6-F1
#
_entry.id   AF-D1BWN6-F1
#
_cell.length_a   1.000
_cell.length_b   1.000
_cell.length_c   1.000
_cell.angle_alpha   90.00
_cell.angle_beta   90.00
_cell.angle_gamma   90.00
#
_symmetry.space_group_name_H-M   'P 1'
#
loop_
_entity.id
_entity.type
_entity.pdbx_description
1 polymer ?
#
loop_
_entity_poly.entity_id
_entity_poly.type
_entity_poly.pdbx_seq_one_letter_code
_entity_poly.pdbx_strand_id
1 'polypeptide(L)'
;MAYQPFEFPEWNGVENIDNWKYRRRRALKIHEASQSPLLRLRGPDGEPLYRMNDSGSIRRTRQASSTTIRRVKERDGYRCVWCGSADNLEVDHIVRYADGGSNTPDNLRTLCHGCHGSRGGRP
;
A
#
# COMPACT_ATOMS: atom_id res chain seq x y z
N MET A 1 -1.81 1.69 -27.74
CA MET A 1 -2.06 2.94 -26.97
C MET A 1 -0.89 3.86 -27.24
N ALA A 2 -1.12 5.08 -27.74
CA ALA A 2 -0.05 6.03 -28.03
C ALA A 2 0.54 6.58 -26.72
N TYR A 3 1.86 6.53 -26.58
CA TYR A 3 2.58 7.18 -25.49
C TYR A 3 2.38 8.70 -25.65
N GLN A 4 1.75 9.34 -24.66
CA GLN A 4 1.67 10.81 -24.56
C GLN A 4 2.77 11.24 -23.59
N PRO A 5 3.87 11.85 -24.08
CA PRO A 5 4.96 12.29 -23.21
C PRO A 5 4.45 13.35 -22.22
N PHE A 6 4.97 13.29 -21.00
CA PHE A 6 4.74 14.35 -20.02
C PHE A 6 5.52 15.60 -20.44
N GLU A 7 4.80 16.65 -20.85
CA GLU A 7 5.39 17.95 -21.17
C GLU A 7 5.55 18.81 -19.93
N PHE A 8 6.78 19.29 -19.68
CA PHE A 8 7.10 20.24 -18.63
C PHE A 8 7.83 21.43 -19.26
N PRO A 9 7.52 22.69 -18.88
CA PRO A 9 8.14 23.86 -19.48
C PRO A 9 9.67 23.82 -19.42
N GLU A 10 10.32 24.14 -20.54
CA GLU A 10 11.77 24.34 -20.59
C GLU A 10 12.20 25.46 -19.61
N TRP A 11 13.45 25.37 -19.14
CA TRP A 11 13.98 26.38 -18.24
C TRP A 11 14.18 27.70 -18.99
N ASN A 12 13.61 28.78 -18.46
CA ASN A 12 13.59 30.09 -19.11
C ASN A 12 14.70 31.05 -18.64
N GLY A 13 15.63 30.59 -17.79
CA GLY A 13 16.73 31.41 -17.28
C GLY A 13 16.36 32.39 -16.15
N VAL A 14 15.07 32.56 -15.83
CA VAL A 14 14.59 33.54 -14.83
C VAL A 14 14.56 32.93 -13.43
N GLU A 15 14.10 31.69 -13.30
CA GLU A 15 14.11 30.99 -12.01
C GLU A 15 15.45 30.30 -11.74
N ASN A 16 15.77 30.09 -10.46
CA ASN A 16 16.92 29.28 -10.06
C ASN A 16 16.81 27.86 -10.67
N ILE A 17 17.90 27.40 -11.31
CA ILE A 17 17.91 26.13 -12.05
C ILE A 17 17.62 24.91 -11.17
N ASP A 18 18.03 24.92 -9.89
CA ASP A 18 17.77 23.81 -8.98
C ASP A 18 16.30 23.76 -8.54
N ASN A 19 15.66 24.92 -8.38
CA ASN A 19 14.21 25.01 -8.16
C ASN A 19 13.42 24.48 -9.37
N TRP A 20 13.82 24.86 -10.59
CA TRP A 20 13.22 24.32 -11.83
C TRP A 20 13.39 22.79 -11.90
N LYS A 21 14.61 22.28 -11.66
CA LYS A 21 14.90 20.83 -11.64
C LYS A 21 14.06 20.09 -10.61
N TYR A 22 13.91 20.66 -9.41
CA TYR A 22 13.10 20.08 -8.34
C TYR A 22 11.62 20.00 -8.73
N ARG A 23 11.05 21.09 -9.25
CA ARG A 23 9.66 21.15 -9.76
C ARG A 23 9.45 20.13 -10.87
N ARG A 24 10.35 20.07 -11.86
CA ARG A 24 10.29 19.10 -12.97
C ARG A 24 10.29 17.67 -12.46
N ARG A 25 11.23 17.33 -11.57
CA ARG A 25 11.31 15.98 -10.96
C ARG A 25 10.04 15.63 -10.20
N ARG A 26 9.51 16.56 -9.40
CA ARG A 26 8.28 16.36 -8.62
C ARG A 26 7.08 16.15 -9.54
N ALA A 27 6.97 16.93 -10.61
CA ALA A 27 5.87 16.83 -11.57
C ALA A 27 5.93 15.50 -12.36
N LEU A 28 7.12 15.09 -12.81
CA LEU A 28 7.33 13.78 -13.43
C LEU A 28 6.93 12.65 -12.49
N LYS A 29 7.38 12.68 -11.23
CA LYS A 29 7.00 11.68 -10.22
C LYS A 29 5.49 11.57 -10.06
N ILE A 30 4.78 12.70 -9.98
CA ILE A 30 3.31 12.72 -9.85
C ILE A 30 2.67 12.14 -11.10
N HIS A 31 3.14 12.52 -12.29
CA HIS A 31 2.63 12.00 -13.55
C HIS A 31 2.80 10.48 -13.64
N GLU A 32 4.00 9.97 -13.43
CA GLU A 32 4.28 8.52 -13.46
C GLU A 32 3.45 7.75 -12.44
N ALA A 33 3.35 8.26 -11.21
CA ALA A 33 2.55 7.65 -10.16
C ALA A 33 1.05 7.62 -10.53
N SER A 34 0.53 8.67 -11.18
CA SER A 34 -0.87 8.72 -11.63
C SER A 34 -1.22 7.63 -12.66
N GLN A 35 -0.22 7.15 -13.41
CA GLN A 35 -0.37 6.09 -14.40
C GLN A 35 -0.15 4.67 -13.82
N SER A 36 0.19 4.56 -12.53
CA SER A 36 0.48 3.27 -11.90
C SER A 36 -0.74 2.32 -11.95
N PRO A 37 -0.56 1.05 -12.35
CA PRO A 37 -1.62 0.03 -12.29
C PRO A 37 -2.18 -0.17 -10.88
N LEU A 38 -1.40 0.12 -9.83
CA LEU A 38 -1.82 -0.02 -8.44
C LEU A 38 -3.04 0.85 -8.12
N LEU A 39 -3.17 2.04 -8.72
CA LEU A 39 -4.30 2.94 -8.52
C LEU A 39 -5.60 2.40 -9.16
N ARG A 40 -5.51 1.38 -10.02
CA ARG A 40 -6.66 0.70 -10.64
C ARG A 40 -7.17 -0.48 -9.81
N LEU A 41 -6.39 -0.99 -8.87
CA LEU A 41 -6.79 -2.11 -8.03
C LEU A 41 -7.95 -1.73 -7.11
N ARG A 42 -8.92 -2.64 -7.00
CA ARG A 42 -10.11 -2.51 -6.16
C ARG A 42 -10.22 -3.71 -5.23
N GLY A 43 -10.70 -3.46 -4.02
CA GLY A 43 -11.06 -4.52 -3.09
C GLY A 43 -12.39 -5.17 -3.48
N PRO A 44 -12.78 -6.25 -2.79
CA PRO A 44 -14.08 -6.91 -2.97
C PRO A 44 -15.28 -6.00 -2.71
N ASP A 45 -15.11 -4.95 -1.90
CA ASP A 45 -16.10 -3.90 -1.63
C ASP A 45 -16.14 -2.80 -2.70
N GLY A 46 -15.34 -2.91 -3.77
CA GLY A 46 -15.22 -1.90 -4.82
C GLY A 46 -14.39 -0.69 -4.43
N GLU A 47 -13.82 -0.66 -3.22
CA GLU A 47 -13.00 0.45 -2.73
C GLU A 47 -11.58 0.42 -3.33
N PRO A 48 -10.96 1.58 -3.58
CA PRO A 48 -9.59 1.63 -4.07
C PRO A 48 -8.61 1.08 -3.04
N LEU A 49 -7.73 0.15 -3.46
CA LEU A 49 -6.70 -0.40 -2.60
C LEU A 49 -5.51 0.55 -2.42
N TYR A 50 -5.18 1.35 -3.43
CA TYR A 50 -4.10 2.30 -3.36
C TYR A 50 -4.59 3.71 -3.65
N ARG A 51 -4.05 4.70 -2.93
CA ARG A 51 -4.24 6.13 -3.19
C ARG A 51 -2.89 6.80 -3.35
N MET A 52 -2.84 7.75 -4.27
CA MET A 52 -1.73 8.66 -4.43
C MET A 52 -2.00 9.93 -3.63
N ASN A 53 -0.98 10.46 -2.95
CA ASN A 53 -1.06 11.79 -2.34
C ASN A 53 -0.51 12.87 -3.28
N ASP A 54 -0.61 14.14 -2.88
CA ASP A 54 -0.20 15.30 -3.71
C ASP A 54 1.30 15.37 -4.04
N SER A 55 2.12 14.52 -3.41
CA SER A 55 3.56 14.38 -3.69
C SER A 55 3.89 13.23 -4.65
N GLY A 56 2.87 12.56 -5.21
CA GLY A 56 3.04 11.40 -6.07
C GLY A 56 3.40 10.12 -5.32
N SER A 57 3.23 10.08 -4.00
CA SER A 57 3.52 8.88 -3.21
C SER A 57 2.28 7.99 -3.17
N ILE A 58 2.40 6.75 -3.65
CA ILE A 58 1.32 5.75 -3.63
C ILE A 58 1.37 5.00 -2.30
N ARG A 59 0.23 4.95 -1.60
CA ARG A 59 0.06 4.31 -0.30
C ARG A 59 -1.17 3.41 -0.32
N ARG A 60 -1.17 2.37 0.52
CA ARG A 60 -2.36 1.53 0.76
C ARG A 60 -3.42 2.37 1.46
N THR A 61 -4.68 2.25 1.04
CA THR A 61 -5.78 3.10 1.53
C THR A 61 -6.31 2.68 2.89
N ARG A 62 -6.26 1.39 3.20
CA ARG A 62 -6.86 0.85 4.43
C ARG A 62 -5.92 -0.18 5.03
N GLN A 63 -5.37 0.15 6.20
CA GLN A 63 -5.03 -0.88 7.18
C GLN A 63 -6.34 -1.40 7.77
N ALA A 64 -6.36 -2.67 8.19
CA ALA A 64 -7.48 -3.18 8.97
C ALA A 64 -7.69 -2.27 10.20
N SER A 65 -8.94 -1.90 10.49
CA SER A 65 -9.23 -1.04 11.65
C SER A 65 -8.78 -1.73 12.94
N SER A 66 -8.46 -0.95 13.97
CA SER A 66 -8.11 -1.49 15.30
C SER A 66 -9.17 -2.48 15.81
N THR A 67 -10.45 -2.18 15.59
CA THR A 67 -11.58 -3.07 15.89
C THR A 67 -11.51 -4.39 15.13
N THR A 68 -11.21 -4.34 13.82
CA THR A 68 -11.08 -5.55 12.99
C THR A 68 -9.88 -6.37 13.42
N ILE A 69 -8.74 -5.72 13.67
CA ILE A 69 -7.51 -6.36 14.16
C ILE A 69 -7.79 -7.09 15.48
N ARG A 70 -8.45 -6.42 16.43
CA ARG A 70 -8.82 -7.03 17.71
C ARG A 70 -9.74 -8.22 17.52
N ARG A 71 -10.77 -8.10 16.67
CA ARG A 71 -11.71 -9.19 16.39
C ARG A 71 -11.03 -10.41 15.77
N VAL A 72 -10.06 -10.20 14.87
CA VAL A 72 -9.28 -11.29 14.25
C VAL A 72 -8.39 -11.97 15.29
N LYS A 73 -7.69 -11.19 16.13
CA LYS A 73 -6.88 -11.74 17.23
C LYS A 73 -7.72 -12.53 18.22
N GLU A 74 -8.89 -12.01 18.59
CA GLU A 74 -9.83 -12.67 19.52
C GLU A 74 -10.37 -13.97 18.92
N ARG A 75 -10.79 -13.97 17.64
CA ARG A 75 -11.19 -15.18 16.90
C ARG A 75 -10.09 -16.24 16.90
N ASP A 76 -8.85 -15.82 16.70
CA ASP A 76 -7.68 -16.69 16.62
C ASP A 76 -7.11 -17.04 18.02
N GLY A 77 -7.82 -16.68 19.10
CA GLY A 77 -7.45 -17.02 20.48
C GLY A 77 -6.19 -16.31 20.98
N TYR A 78 -5.85 -15.15 20.42
CA TYR A 78 -4.61 -14.42 20.64
C TYR A 78 -3.38 -15.32 20.44
N ARG A 79 -3.40 -16.11 19.36
CA ARG A 79 -2.31 -17.01 18.99
C ARG A 79 -2.05 -16.97 17.49
N CYS A 80 -0.81 -17.25 17.14
CA CYS A 80 -0.41 -17.49 15.77
C CYS A 80 -1.14 -18.74 15.24
N VAL A 81 -1.88 -18.59 14.14
CA VAL A 81 -2.61 -19.73 13.52
C VAL A 81 -1.69 -20.74 12.84
N TRP A 82 -0.39 -20.44 12.71
CA TRP A 82 0.61 -21.34 12.12
C TRP A 82 1.38 -22.15 13.16
N CYS A 83 1.79 -21.53 14.26
CA CYS A 83 2.67 -22.19 15.25
C CYS A 83 2.14 -22.16 16.70
N GLY A 84 1.02 -21.47 16.97
CA GLY A 84 0.42 -21.38 18.30
C GLY A 84 1.08 -20.40 19.28
N SER A 85 2.19 -19.75 18.91
CA SER A 85 2.85 -18.71 19.73
C SER A 85 1.87 -17.57 20.05
N ALA A 86 1.97 -17.02 21.26
CA ALA A 86 1.22 -15.83 21.70
C ALA A 86 2.07 -14.55 21.63
N ASP A 87 3.34 -14.65 21.22
CA ASP A 87 4.30 -13.55 21.25
C ASP A 87 4.29 -12.78 19.93
N ASN A 88 4.41 -11.44 20.03
CA ASN A 88 4.58 -10.51 18.90
C ASN A 88 3.61 -10.80 17.74
N LEU A 89 2.31 -10.73 18.04
CA LEU A 89 1.24 -11.07 17.10
C LEU A 89 0.87 -9.92 16.18
N GLU A 90 0.81 -10.23 14.90
CA GLU A 90 0.45 -9.34 13.80
C GLU A 90 -0.74 -9.91 13.03
N VAL A 91 -1.51 -9.04 12.38
CA VAL A 91 -2.60 -9.45 11.50
C VAL A 91 -2.12 -9.40 10.06
N ASP A 92 -2.26 -10.53 9.39
CA ASP A 92 -1.78 -10.78 8.04
C ASP A 92 -2.95 -11.11 7.10
N HIS A 93 -2.88 -10.66 5.85
CA HIS A 93 -3.86 -10.92 4.81
C HIS A 93 -3.63 -12.27 4.14
N ILE A 94 -4.59 -13.18 4.16
CA ILE A 94 -4.50 -14.50 3.50
C ILE A 94 -4.24 -14.33 1.99
N VAL A 95 -5.10 -13.60 1.28
CA VAL A 95 -4.79 -13.07 -0.05
C VAL A 95 -4.12 -11.72 0.15
N ARG A 96 -2.90 -11.55 -0.38
CA ARG A 96 -2.14 -10.30 -0.19
C ARG A 96 -2.93 -9.11 -0.73
N TYR A 97 -2.74 -7.98 -0.10
CA TYR A 97 -3.36 -6.72 -0.52
C TYR A 97 -3.04 -6.34 -1.98
N ALA A 98 -1.81 -6.57 -2.43
CA ALA A 98 -1.39 -6.31 -3.81
C ALA A 98 -2.11 -7.20 -4.83
N ASP A 99 -2.61 -8.36 -4.39
CA ASP A 99 -3.30 -9.34 -5.22
C ASP A 99 -4.84 -9.22 -5.09
N GLY A 100 -5.35 -8.13 -4.48
CA GLY A 100 -6.79 -7.87 -4.34
C GLY A 100 -7.41 -8.27 -2.99
N GLY A 101 -6.61 -8.65 -2.00
CA GLY A 101 -7.11 -9.07 -0.69
C GLY A 101 -7.88 -7.99 0.09
N SER A 102 -9.04 -8.35 0.64
CA SER A 102 -9.85 -7.48 1.52
C SER A 102 -9.29 -7.37 2.94
N ASN A 103 -9.73 -6.35 3.67
CA ASN A 103 -9.56 -6.23 5.12
C ASN A 103 -10.71 -6.89 5.91
N THR A 104 -11.53 -7.72 5.27
CA THR A 104 -12.58 -8.45 5.99
C THR A 104 -11.94 -9.48 6.91
N PRO A 105 -12.50 -9.76 8.10
CA PRO A 105 -11.95 -10.78 9.00
C PRO A 105 -11.66 -12.12 8.33
N ASP A 106 -12.45 -12.51 7.32
CA ASP A 106 -12.28 -13.76 6.58
C ASP A 106 -11.00 -13.83 5.75
N ASN A 107 -10.48 -12.68 5.28
CA ASN A 107 -9.20 -12.60 4.58
C ASN A 107 -8.04 -12.25 5.53
N LEU A 108 -8.27 -12.20 6.84
CA LEU A 108 -7.27 -11.85 7.83
C LEU A 108 -6.98 -13.04 8.75
N ARG A 109 -5.75 -13.12 9.24
CA ARG A 109 -5.32 -14.11 10.23
C ARG A 109 -4.28 -13.53 11.17
N THR A 110 -4.13 -14.13 12.33
CA THR A 110 -3.10 -13.77 13.31
C THR A 110 -1.86 -14.62 13.12
N LEU A 111 -0.70 -14.00 12.94
CA LEU A 111 0.61 -14.66 12.91
C LEU A 111 1.54 -14.05 13.95
N CYS A 112 2.50 -14.82 14.47
CA CYS A 112 3.63 -14.24 15.18
C CYS A 112 4.63 -13.65 14.17
N HIS A 113 5.45 -12.70 14.64
CA HIS A 113 6.50 -12.05 13.84
C HIS A 113 7.40 -13.05 13.07
N GLY A 114 7.76 -14.18 13.69
CA GLY A 114 8.56 -15.23 13.04
C GLY A 114 7.85 -15.86 11.84
N CYS A 115 6.60 -16.29 12.02
CA CYS A 115 5.78 -16.87 10.96
C CYS A 115 5.44 -15.85 9.87
N HIS A 116 5.16 -14.60 10.25
CA HIS A 116 4.88 -13.52 9.31
C HIS A 116 6.10 -13.23 8.40
N GLY A 117 7.30 -13.17 8.98
CA GLY A 117 8.55 -13.04 8.21
C GLY A 117 8.82 -14.23 7.29
N SER A 118 8.61 -15.47 7.76
CA SER A 118 8.79 -16.69 6.94
C SER A 118 7.85 -16.77 5.73
N ARG A 119 6.68 -16.13 5.80
CA ARG A 119 5.76 -16.01 4.68
C ARG A 119 6.33 -15.16 3.52
N GLY A 120 7.34 -14.33 3.78
CA GLY A 120 7.83 -13.33 2.84
C GLY A 120 7.06 -12.00 2.89
N GLY A 121 6.20 -11.81 3.90
CA GLY A 121 5.78 -10.48 4.31
C GLY A 121 6.93 -9.83 5.06
N ARG A 122 7.39 -8.65 4.62
CA ARG A 122 8.24 -7.84 5.51
C ARG A 122 7.38 -7.47 6.74
N PRO A 123 7.86 -7.68 7.98
CA PRO A 123 7.12 -7.30 9.18
C PRO A 123 6.72 -5.81 9.14
#